data_AF-A0A926EL32-F1
#
_entry.id   AF-A0A926EL32-F1
#
_cell.length_a   1.000
_cell.length_b   1.000
_cell.length_c   1.000
_cell.angle_alpha   90.00
_cell.angle_beta   90.00
_cell.angle_gamma   90.00
#
_symmetry.space_group_name_H-M   'P 1'
#
loop_
_entity.id
_entity.type
_entity.pdbx_description
1 polymer ?
#
loop_
_entity_poly.entity_id
_entity_poly.type
_entity_poly.pdbx_seq_one_letter_code
_entity_poly.pdbx_strand_id
1 'polypeptide(L)'
;MNVTAKHKKARIFRDFLIETNGINMFKEEEKENAILFRSLYPVREDDKKQFMLIIDDTVYVTMQALIVPEVPEEKRDEMLKLINTIHLEYPTVKYVLTPTGQVMTSMVFHAHEKNFDPASTLRCILELFKVITNNHYDRFLKVIG
;
A
#
# COMPACT_ATOMS: atom_id res chain seq x y z
N MET A 1 -26.34 -1.77 -17.95
CA MET A 1 -25.82 -1.73 -16.56
C MET A 1 -25.33 -0.33 -16.28
N ASN A 2 -25.72 0.27 -15.15
CA ASN A 2 -25.14 1.55 -14.74
C ASN A 2 -23.67 1.33 -14.38
N VAL A 3 -22.77 2.11 -15.00
CA VAL A 3 -21.34 2.09 -14.68
C VAL A 3 -21.18 2.65 -13.27
N THR A 4 -20.71 1.83 -12.32
CA THR A 4 -20.55 2.25 -10.92
C THR A 4 -19.28 3.10 -10.72
N ALA A 5 -19.14 3.72 -9.56
CA ALA A 5 -18.01 4.59 -9.25
C ALA A 5 -16.68 3.82 -9.26
N LYS A 6 -16.65 2.57 -8.75
CA LYS A 6 -15.46 1.72 -8.78
C LYS A 6 -14.94 1.53 -10.20
N HIS A 7 -15.83 1.30 -11.16
CA HIS A 7 -15.49 1.08 -12.57
C HIS A 7 -14.94 2.33 -13.23
N LYS A 8 -15.52 3.50 -12.95
CA LYS A 8 -15.03 4.77 -13.51
C LYS A 8 -13.65 5.13 -12.95
N LYS A 9 -13.44 5.02 -11.64
CA LYS A 9 -12.14 5.23 -11.00
C LYS A 9 -11.09 4.24 -11.51
N ALA A 10 -11.44 2.96 -11.63
CA ALA A 10 -10.54 1.94 -12.15
C ALA A 10 -10.16 2.20 -13.62
N ARG A 11 -11.10 2.69 -14.44
CA ARG A 11 -10.81 3.12 -15.80
C ARG A 11 -9.82 4.29 -15.84
N ILE A 12 -10.03 5.32 -15.03
CA ILE A 12 -9.10 6.46 -14.92
C ILE A 12 -7.68 5.96 -14.57
N PHE A 13 -7.53 5.05 -13.61
CA PHE A 13 -6.23 4.49 -13.25
C PHE A 13 -5.63 3.63 -14.38
N ARG A 14 -6.45 2.82 -15.05
CA ARG A 14 -5.99 1.96 -16.16
C ARG A 14 -5.52 2.77 -17.36
N ASP A 15 -6.27 3.80 -17.73
CA ASP A 15 -5.93 4.70 -18.85
C ASP A 15 -4.59 5.39 -18.55
N PHE A 16 -4.38 5.87 -17.31
CA PHE A 16 -3.09 6.37 -16.86
C PHE A 16 -1.95 5.34 -17.00
N LEU A 17 -2.15 4.09 -16.56
CA LEU A 17 -1.13 3.04 -16.69
C LEU A 17 -0.79 2.72 -18.15
N ILE A 18 -1.75 2.83 -19.08
CA ILE A 18 -1.51 2.65 -20.51
C ILE A 18 -0.66 3.81 -21.03
N GLU A 19 -1.06 5.06 -20.72
CA GLU A 19 -0.38 6.27 -21.16
C GLU A 19 1.08 6.35 -20.67
N THR A 20 1.39 5.80 -19.49
CA THR A 20 2.73 5.80 -18.92
C THR A 20 3.50 4.51 -19.13
N ASN A 21 3.04 3.58 -19.98
CA ASN A 21 3.63 2.24 -20.18
C ASN A 21 3.79 1.42 -18.87
N GLY A 22 2.96 1.69 -17.87
CA GLY A 22 2.96 1.05 -16.55
C GLY A 22 2.07 -0.20 -16.45
N ILE A 23 1.38 -0.60 -17.52
CA ILE A 23 0.35 -1.66 -17.45
C ILE A 23 0.89 -3.01 -16.94
N ASN A 24 2.15 -3.34 -17.25
CA ASN A 24 2.78 -4.58 -16.78
C ASN A 24 3.21 -4.55 -15.30
N MET A 25 3.11 -3.39 -14.64
CA MET A 25 3.47 -3.25 -13.22
C MET A 25 2.36 -3.73 -12.29
N PHE A 26 1.11 -3.82 -12.77
CA PHE A 26 -0.03 -4.16 -11.96
C PHE A 26 -0.78 -5.38 -12.50
N LYS A 27 -1.13 -6.30 -11.61
CA LYS A 27 -2.13 -7.33 -11.88
C LYS A 27 -3.49 -6.82 -11.41
N GLU A 28 -4.44 -6.73 -12.34
CA GLU A 28 -5.81 -6.33 -12.03
C GLU A 28 -6.68 -7.54 -11.65
N GLU A 29 -7.58 -7.36 -10.68
CA GLU A 29 -8.56 -8.35 -10.27
C GLU A 29 -9.86 -7.67 -9.82
N GLU A 30 -10.99 -8.08 -10.40
CA GLU A 30 -12.30 -7.62 -9.94
C GLU A 30 -12.86 -8.53 -8.84
N LYS A 31 -13.37 -7.90 -7.79
CA LYS A 31 -14.18 -8.48 -6.72
C LYS A 31 -15.56 -7.85 -6.72
N GLU A 32 -16.50 -8.48 -6.02
CA GLU A 32 -17.89 -8.02 -5.89
C GLU A 32 -17.96 -6.51 -5.55
N ASN A 33 -17.20 -6.08 -4.53
CA ASN A 33 -17.25 -4.72 -4.00
C ASN A 33 -16.04 -3.84 -4.35
N ALA A 34 -15.06 -4.34 -5.12
CA ALA A 34 -13.83 -3.59 -5.41
C ALA A 34 -13.12 -4.08 -6.67
N ILE A 35 -12.33 -3.21 -7.29
CA ILE A 35 -11.32 -3.54 -8.29
C ILE A 35 -9.95 -3.35 -7.65
N LEU A 36 -9.11 -4.39 -7.75
CA LEU A 36 -7.81 -4.47 -7.09
C LEU A 36 -6.71 -4.38 -8.14
N PHE A 37 -5.74 -3.48 -7.93
CA PHE A 37 -4.51 -3.41 -8.71
C PHE A 37 -3.34 -3.81 -7.81
N ARG A 38 -2.82 -5.02 -7.98
CA ARG A 38 -1.74 -5.59 -7.16
C ARG A 38 -0.38 -5.37 -7.82
N SER A 39 0.63 -5.01 -7.04
CA SER A 39 2.00 -4.86 -7.52
C SER A 39 3.01 -5.23 -6.43
N LEU A 40 4.29 -5.22 -6.79
CA LEU A 40 5.43 -5.53 -5.94
C LEU A 40 6.38 -4.34 -5.94
N TYR A 41 6.86 -3.95 -4.75
CA TYR A 41 7.91 -2.94 -4.61
C TYR A 41 9.19 -3.57 -4.05
N PRO A 42 10.35 -3.42 -4.70
CA PRO A 42 11.62 -3.94 -4.17
C PRO A 42 12.10 -3.07 -3.01
N VAL A 43 12.04 -3.60 -1.79
CA VAL A 43 12.58 -2.91 -0.61
C VAL A 43 14.06 -3.21 -0.38
N ARG A 44 14.55 -4.32 -0.94
CA ARG A 44 15.97 -4.70 -1.07
C ARG A 44 16.14 -5.52 -2.36
N GLU A 45 17.38 -5.88 -2.71
CA GLU A 45 17.70 -6.67 -3.91
C GLU A 45 16.88 -7.97 -3.99
N ASP A 46 16.84 -8.73 -2.89
CA ASP A 46 16.15 -10.02 -2.81
C ASP A 46 14.80 -9.97 -2.05
N ASP A 47 14.29 -8.76 -1.74
CA ASP A 47 13.07 -8.62 -0.95
C ASP A 47 12.09 -7.63 -1.58
N LYS A 48 10.89 -8.15 -1.89
CA LYS A 48 9.82 -7.42 -2.55
C LYS A 48 8.57 -7.45 -1.67
N LYS A 49 7.96 -6.28 -1.46
CA LYS A 49 6.72 -6.13 -0.70
C LYS A 49 5.53 -5.99 -1.61
N GLN A 50 4.52 -6.82 -1.37
CA GLN A 50 3.26 -6.74 -2.08
C GLN A 50 2.44 -5.56 -1.57
N PHE A 51 1.91 -4.80 -2.51
CA PHE A 51 0.88 -3.81 -2.24
C PHE A 51 -0.25 -3.92 -3.24
N MET A 52 -1.39 -3.33 -2.87
CA MET A 52 -2.53 -3.21 -3.74
C MET A 52 -3.18 -1.85 -3.61
N LEU A 53 -3.66 -1.35 -4.74
CA LEU A 53 -4.65 -0.29 -4.81
C LEU A 53 -6.04 -0.92 -4.86
N ILE A 54 -6.89 -0.50 -3.95
CA ILE A 54 -8.25 -0.97 -3.74
C ILE A 54 -9.18 0.16 -4.17
N ILE A 55 -9.95 -0.08 -5.22
CA ILE A 55 -10.89 0.87 -5.79
C ILE A 55 -12.30 0.32 -5.61
N ASP A 56 -13.08 0.92 -4.72
CA ASP A 56 -14.46 0.56 -4.44
C ASP A 56 -15.42 1.67 -4.89
N ASP A 57 -16.70 1.62 -4.50
CA ASP A 57 -17.68 2.65 -4.87
C ASP A 57 -17.66 3.90 -3.96
N THR A 58 -16.74 3.99 -2.99
CA THR A 58 -16.62 5.16 -2.10
C THR A 58 -15.93 6.34 -2.80
N VAL A 59 -15.80 7.49 -2.11
CA VAL A 59 -15.00 8.64 -2.60
C VAL A 59 -13.49 8.44 -2.44
N TYR A 60 -13.06 7.27 -1.96
CA TYR A 60 -11.67 6.98 -1.67
C TYR A 60 -11.08 5.94 -2.62
N VAL A 61 -9.75 5.93 -2.67
CA VAL A 61 -8.95 4.80 -3.15
C VAL A 61 -7.96 4.49 -2.05
N THR A 62 -7.82 3.21 -1.71
CA THR A 62 -6.97 2.77 -0.60
C THR A 62 -5.79 1.99 -1.15
N MET A 63 -4.57 2.36 -0.77
CA MET A 63 -3.42 1.49 -0.90
C MET A 63 -3.23 0.71 0.40
N GLN A 64 -2.95 -0.60 0.28
CA GLN A 64 -2.54 -1.43 1.40
C GLN A 64 -1.29 -2.23 1.02
N ALA A 65 -0.33 -2.35 1.93
CA ALA A 65 0.89 -3.12 1.73
C ALA A 65 1.22 -4.03 2.92
N LEU A 66 1.74 -5.21 2.61
CA LEU A 66 2.33 -6.13 3.58
C LEU A 66 3.83 -5.83 3.69
N ILE A 67 4.30 -5.46 4.88
CA ILE A 67 5.69 -5.05 5.11
C ILE A 67 6.47 -6.18 5.77
N VAL A 68 5.93 -6.76 6.84
CA VAL A 68 6.49 -7.95 7.49
C VAL A 68 5.44 -9.04 7.46
N PRO A 69 5.71 -10.21 6.86
CA PRO A 69 4.74 -11.29 6.74
C PRO A 69 4.45 -11.98 8.08
N GLU A 70 5.43 -12.03 8.97
CA GLU A 70 5.33 -12.71 10.25
C GLU A 70 6.28 -12.07 11.27
N VAL A 71 5.74 -11.75 12.43
CA VAL A 71 6.45 -11.32 13.62
C VAL A 71 6.28 -12.43 14.65
N PRO A 72 7.37 -13.07 15.10
CA PRO A 72 7.30 -14.10 16.13
C PRO A 72 6.54 -13.64 17.36
N GLU A 73 5.80 -14.54 18.01
CA GLU A 73 4.91 -14.19 19.12
C GLU A 73 5.66 -13.52 20.27
N GLU A 74 6.84 -14.03 20.61
CA GLU A 74 7.75 -13.50 21.62
C GLU A 74 8.34 -12.13 21.26
N LYS A 75 8.27 -11.72 19.98
CA LYS A 75 8.74 -10.43 19.47
C LYS A 75 7.63 -9.39 19.28
N ARG A 76 6.37 -9.75 19.51
CA ARG A 76 5.22 -8.85 19.26
C ARG A 76 5.30 -7.56 20.08
N ASP A 77 5.62 -7.65 21.37
CA ASP A 77 5.72 -6.47 22.24
C ASP A 77 6.87 -5.55 21.83
N GLU A 78 8.00 -6.13 21.43
CA GLU A 78 9.15 -5.39 20.91
C GLU A 78 8.79 -4.66 19.60
N MET A 79 8.12 -5.36 18.68
CA MET A 79 7.65 -4.80 17.42
C MET A 79 6.64 -3.66 17.64
N LEU A 80 5.68 -3.82 18.56
CA LEU A 80 4.71 -2.76 18.89
C LEU A 80 5.40 -1.51 19.44
N LYS A 81 6.39 -1.67 20.32
CA LYS A 81 7.19 -0.55 20.84
C LYS A 81 7.94 0.16 19.72
N LEU A 82 8.55 -0.58 18.79
CA LEU A 82 9.21 -0.01 17.63
C LEU A 82 8.24 0.75 16.73
N ILE A 83 7.08 0.15 16.39
CA ILE A 83 6.03 0.81 15.58
C ILE A 83 5.60 2.11 16.23
N ASN A 84 5.32 2.11 17.53
CA ASN A 84 4.92 3.32 18.26
C ASN A 84 6.04 4.37 18.28
N THR A 85 7.29 3.95 18.39
CA THR A 85 8.44 4.86 18.32
C THR A 85 8.52 5.53 16.95
N ILE A 86 8.43 4.75 15.86
CA ILE A 86 8.36 5.29 14.49
C ILE A 86 7.19 6.28 14.37
N HIS A 87 6.04 5.98 14.98
CA HIS A 87 4.84 6.84 14.94
C HIS A 87 4.99 8.19 15.62
N LEU A 88 5.90 8.31 16.59
CA LEU A 88 6.21 9.56 17.29
C LEU A 88 7.21 10.44 16.52
N GLU A 89 8.00 9.86 15.62
CA GLU A 89 9.02 10.55 14.81
C GLU A 89 8.41 11.34 13.61
N TYR A 90 7.17 11.84 13.74
CA TYR A 90 6.38 12.50 12.68
C TYR A 90 6.34 11.75 11.33
N PRO A 91 5.99 10.44 11.27
CA PRO A 91 6.23 9.68 10.06
C PRO A 91 5.16 9.90 8.99
N THR A 92 5.62 9.86 7.74
CA THR A 92 4.80 9.72 6.54
C THR A 92 3.99 8.41 6.51
N VAL A 93 4.37 7.41 7.32
CA VAL A 93 3.85 6.04 7.26
C VAL A 93 3.27 5.62 8.60
N LYS A 94 2.06 5.05 8.58
CA LYS A 94 1.42 4.43 9.74
C LYS A 94 1.34 2.92 9.53
N TYR A 95 1.58 2.19 10.61
CA TYR A 95 1.64 0.74 10.61
C TYR A 95 0.61 0.17 11.57
N VAL A 96 0.20 -1.05 11.30
CA VAL A 96 -0.55 -1.88 12.23
C VAL A 96 0.17 -3.23 12.35
N LEU A 97 0.25 -3.75 13.57
CA LEU A 97 0.56 -5.16 13.80
C LEU A 97 -0.76 -5.91 13.88
N THR A 98 -1.03 -6.80 12.93
CA THR A 98 -2.28 -7.56 12.91
C THR A 98 -2.32 -8.60 14.03
N PRO A 99 -3.51 -9.11 14.40
CA PRO A 99 -3.63 -10.24 15.32
C PRO A 99 -2.81 -11.46 14.86
N THR A 100 -2.73 -11.70 13.55
CA THR A 100 -1.97 -12.80 12.93
C THR A 100 -0.45 -12.55 12.84
N GLY A 101 0.05 -11.41 13.32
CA GLY A 101 1.49 -11.15 13.38
C GLY A 101 2.08 -10.50 12.13
N GLN A 102 1.27 -9.89 11.27
CA GLN A 102 1.73 -9.17 10.10
C GLN A 102 1.93 -7.69 10.43
N VAL A 103 2.99 -7.07 9.92
CA VAL A 103 3.10 -5.61 9.89
C VAL A 103 2.57 -5.13 8.56
N MET A 104 1.50 -4.34 8.61
CA MET A 104 0.86 -3.78 7.42
C MET A 104 0.87 -2.25 7.47
N THR A 105 0.83 -1.62 6.31
CA THR A 105 0.59 -0.17 6.17
C THR A 105 -0.57 0.06 5.21
N SER A 106 -1.24 1.19 5.37
CA SER A 106 -2.28 1.65 4.44
C SER A 106 -2.20 3.15 4.22
N MET A 107 -2.64 3.60 3.06
CA MET A 107 -2.77 5.00 2.69
C MET A 107 -4.10 5.19 1.97
N VAL A 108 -4.83 6.24 2.31
CA VAL A 108 -6.13 6.54 1.70
C VAL A 108 -5.99 7.83 0.90
N PHE A 109 -6.48 7.79 -0.34
CA PHE A 109 -6.48 8.90 -1.27
C PHE A 109 -7.91 9.35 -1.50
N HIS A 110 -8.15 10.66 -1.50
CA HIS A 110 -9.40 11.18 -2.03
C HIS A 110 -9.40 11.00 -3.55
N ALA A 111 -10.41 10.32 -4.07
CA ALA A 111 -10.43 9.82 -5.44
C ALA A 111 -11.84 9.89 -6.02
N HIS A 112 -12.58 10.96 -5.74
CA HIS A 112 -13.84 11.21 -6.42
C HIS A 112 -13.64 11.22 -7.95
N GLU A 113 -14.56 10.64 -8.72
CA GLU A 113 -14.44 10.39 -10.17
C GLU A 113 -13.95 11.61 -10.99
N LYS A 114 -14.34 12.83 -10.57
CA LYS A 114 -13.98 14.08 -11.25
C LYS A 114 -12.55 14.56 -10.97
N ASN A 115 -11.95 14.13 -9.87
CA ASN A 115 -10.73 14.71 -9.31
C ASN A 115 -9.69 13.63 -8.95
N PHE A 116 -9.91 12.37 -9.35
CA PHE A 116 -8.95 11.32 -9.09
C PHE A 116 -7.70 11.57 -9.95
N ASP A 117 -6.56 11.74 -9.29
CA ASP A 117 -5.25 11.94 -9.91
C ASP A 117 -4.37 10.69 -9.70
N PRO A 118 -4.35 9.76 -10.67
CA PRO A 118 -3.51 8.56 -10.66
C PRO A 118 -2.02 8.83 -10.48
N ALA A 119 -1.51 9.91 -11.08
CA ALA A 119 -0.09 10.21 -11.08
C ALA A 119 0.36 10.61 -9.67
N SER A 120 -0.40 11.48 -9.01
CA SER A 120 -0.14 11.84 -7.61
C SER A 120 -0.32 10.65 -6.67
N THR A 121 -1.36 9.84 -6.86
CA THR A 121 -1.56 8.61 -6.07
C THR A 121 -0.36 7.67 -6.17
N LEU A 122 0.10 7.34 -7.39
CA LEU A 122 1.24 6.46 -7.58
C LEU A 122 2.53 7.07 -6.99
N ARG A 123 2.75 8.38 -7.18
CA ARG A 123 3.91 9.07 -6.62
C ARG A 123 3.94 9.01 -5.09
N CYS A 124 2.81 9.24 -4.42
CA CYS A 124 2.70 9.12 -2.98
C CYS A 124 3.02 7.70 -2.48
N ILE A 125 2.58 6.66 -3.21
CA ILE A 125 2.92 5.26 -2.88
C ILE A 125 4.42 5.02 -3.00
N LEU A 126 5.06 5.52 -4.07
CA LEU A 126 6.50 5.39 -4.26
C LEU A 126 7.30 6.12 -3.18
N GLU A 127 6.91 7.34 -2.82
CA GLU A 127 7.56 8.09 -1.72
C GLU A 127 7.38 7.40 -0.37
N LEU A 128 6.20 6.84 -0.10
CA LEU A 128 5.96 6.01 1.09
C LEU A 128 6.90 4.81 1.12
N PHE A 129 7.08 4.10 0.02
CA PHE A 129 7.99 2.95 -0.03
C PHE A 129 9.46 3.35 0.10
N LYS A 130 9.89 4.49 -0.45
CA LYS A 130 11.25 5.02 -0.21
C LYS A 130 11.50 5.26 1.28
N VAL A 131 10.54 5.84 2.00
CA VAL A 131 10.63 6.04 3.46
C VAL A 131 10.72 4.70 4.17
N ILE A 132 9.90 3.72 3.79
CA ILE A 132 9.96 2.36 4.35
C ILE A 132 11.36 1.78 4.15
N THR A 133 11.85 1.74 2.92
CA THR A 133 13.15 1.17 2.56
C THR A 133 14.30 1.84 3.30
N ASN A 134 14.36 3.17 3.28
CA ASN A 134 15.53 3.90 3.76
C ASN A 134 15.58 4.06 5.27
N ASN A 135 14.42 4.11 5.94
CA ASN A 135 14.36 4.56 7.33
C ASN A 135 13.78 3.52 8.30
N HIS A 136 12.86 2.66 7.84
CA HIS A 136 12.07 1.82 8.75
C HIS A 136 12.37 0.32 8.60
N TYR A 137 12.61 -0.16 7.38
CA TYR A 137 12.61 -1.59 7.09
C TYR A 137 13.70 -2.34 7.85
N ASP A 138 14.91 -1.78 7.89
CA ASP A 138 16.04 -2.34 8.65
C ASP A 138 15.76 -2.43 10.15
N ARG A 139 14.95 -1.52 10.70
CA ARG A 139 14.56 -1.54 12.11
C ARG A 139 13.62 -2.71 12.39
N PHE A 140 12.70 -3.01 11.47
CA PHE A 140 11.82 -4.18 11.59
C PHE A 140 12.61 -5.49 11.52
N LEU A 141 13.58 -5.59 10.59
CA LEU A 141 14.43 -6.77 10.46
C LEU A 141 15.22 -7.05 11.74
N LYS A 142 15.78 -6.02 12.38
CA LYS A 142 16.50 -6.16 13.66
C LYS A 142 15.66 -6.77 14.78
N VAL A 143 14.33 -6.56 14.77
CA VAL A 143 13.43 -7.14 15.79
C VAL A 143 13.19 -8.62 15.53
N ILE A 144 13.01 -9.01 14.26
CA ILE A 144 12.66 -10.39 13.89
C ILE A 144 13.86 -11.33 13.73
N GLY A 145 15.09 -10.79 13.60
CA GLY A 145 16.32 -11.57 13.44
C GLY A 145 16.81 -11.59 12.01
#